data_AF-A0A4Q3CU42-F1
#
_entry.id   AF-A0A4Q3CU42-F1
#
_cell.length_a   1.000
_cell.length_b   1.000
_cell.length_c   1.000
_cell.angle_alpha   90.00
_cell.angle_beta   90.00
_cell.angle_gamma   90.00
#
_symmetry.space_group_name_H-M   'P 1'
#
loop_
_entity.id
_entity.type
_entity.pdbx_description
1 polymer ?
#
loop_
_entity_poly.entity_id
_entity_poly.type
_entity_poly.pdbx_seq_one_letter_code
_entity_poly.pdbx_strand_id
1 'polypeptide(L)'
;HCADRVETTQRFLLRAARELSEARSSTDFVRWATDEIEARRIRHQSVVSVWRSVAEAAPAMGMIGTIFGLVQMFANMDDPSKIGPGMAVAMLTTLYGVVLGSGIAAPISGRLEALSEAELAWQTAAYKQLELLARDELDSLPPRNSRPALRTVP
;
A
#
# COMPACT_ATOMS: atom_id res chain seq x y z
N HIS A 1 4.97 14.51 -8.64
CA HIS A 1 4.35 14.29 -7.32
C HIS A 1 2.97 14.94 -7.19
N CYS A 2 2.77 16.22 -7.56
CA CYS A 2 1.41 16.79 -7.63
C CYS A 2 0.53 16.16 -8.72
N ALA A 3 1.09 15.83 -9.89
CA ALA A 3 0.32 15.22 -10.99
C ALA A 3 -0.29 13.85 -10.62
N ASP A 4 0.48 12.99 -9.95
CA ASP A 4 0.03 11.65 -9.53
C ASP A 4 -1.06 11.70 -8.45
N ARG A 5 -0.95 12.67 -7.54
CA ARG A 5 -1.98 12.95 -6.52
C ARG A 5 -3.28 13.46 -7.16
N VAL A 6 -3.19 14.30 -8.19
CA VAL A 6 -4.36 14.82 -8.92
C VAL A 6 -5.09 13.70 -9.67
N GLU A 7 -4.36 12.78 -10.28
CA GLU A 7 -4.97 11.69 -11.06
C GLU A 7 -5.66 10.65 -10.17
N THR A 8 -5.05 10.30 -9.04
CA THR A 8 -5.63 9.42 -8.01
C THR A 8 -6.86 10.04 -7.35
N THR A 9 -6.79 11.34 -7.01
CA THR A 9 -7.93 12.12 -6.49
C THR A 9 -9.10 12.13 -7.46
N GLN A 10 -8.88 12.40 -8.74
CA GLN A 10 -9.96 12.48 -9.73
C GLN A 10 -10.71 11.15 -9.89
N ARG A 11 -9.99 10.03 -10.01
CA ARG A 11 -10.62 8.71 -10.18
C ARG A 11 -11.43 8.27 -8.97
N PHE A 12 -10.99 8.68 -7.79
CA PHE A 12 -11.68 8.39 -6.53
C PHE A 12 -12.95 9.23 -6.39
N LEU A 13 -12.85 10.55 -6.61
CA LEU A 13 -14.00 11.46 -6.51
C LEU A 13 -15.08 11.13 -7.54
N LEU A 14 -14.70 10.76 -8.76
CA LEU A 14 -15.66 10.32 -9.78
C LEU A 14 -16.42 9.05 -9.38
N ARG A 15 -15.72 8.08 -8.77
CA ARG A 15 -16.37 6.88 -8.24
C ARG A 15 -17.29 7.21 -7.07
N ALA A 16 -16.85 8.05 -6.15
CA ALA A 16 -17.67 8.47 -5.01
C ALA A 16 -18.91 9.26 -5.43
N ALA A 17 -18.79 10.18 -6.40
CA ALA A 17 -19.92 10.93 -6.95
C ALA A 17 -20.92 10.02 -7.68
N ARG A 18 -20.42 9.01 -8.42
CA ARG A 18 -21.28 8.01 -9.06
C ARG A 18 -22.02 7.17 -8.02
N GLU A 19 -21.32 6.66 -7.02
CA GLU A 19 -21.97 5.85 -5.97
C GLU A 19 -23.01 6.67 -5.20
N LEU A 20 -22.70 7.93 -4.89
CA LEU A 20 -23.64 8.84 -4.25
C LEU A 20 -24.92 9.03 -5.09
N SER A 21 -24.80 9.09 -6.42
CA SER A 21 -25.95 9.21 -7.33
C SER A 21 -26.81 7.94 -7.43
N GLU A 22 -26.20 6.77 -7.18
CA GLU A 22 -26.86 5.46 -7.25
C GLU A 22 -27.40 5.00 -5.87
N ALA A 23 -26.90 5.57 -4.77
CA ALA A 23 -27.27 5.23 -3.41
C ALA A 23 -28.75 5.52 -3.12
N ARG A 24 -29.42 4.60 -2.41
CA ARG A 24 -30.82 4.73 -1.99
C ARG A 24 -30.99 5.40 -0.63
N SER A 25 -29.96 5.34 0.19
CA SER A 25 -29.90 5.91 1.54
C SER A 25 -28.49 6.40 1.85
N SER A 26 -28.36 7.37 2.75
CA SER A 26 -27.04 7.81 3.24
C SER A 26 -26.24 6.64 3.85
N THR A 27 -26.92 5.70 4.51
CA THR A 27 -26.28 4.52 5.11
C THR A 27 -25.64 3.58 4.09
N ASP A 28 -26.22 3.44 2.90
CA ASP A 28 -25.64 2.59 1.84
C ASP A 28 -24.33 3.19 1.32
N PHE A 29 -24.31 4.51 1.12
CA PHE A 29 -23.11 5.23 0.70
C PHE A 29 -21.99 5.14 1.74
N VAL A 30 -22.30 5.31 3.03
CA VAL A 30 -21.30 5.21 4.12
C VAL A 30 -20.70 3.81 4.20
N ARG A 31 -21.52 2.77 4.05
CA ARG A 31 -21.04 1.38 4.02
C ARG A 31 -20.08 1.15 2.87
N TRP A 32 -20.48 1.53 1.65
CA TRP A 32 -19.61 1.42 0.48
C TRP A 32 -18.29 2.19 0.65
N ALA A 33 -18.36 3.44 1.15
CA ALA A 33 -17.18 4.27 1.35
C ALA A 33 -16.20 3.61 2.35
N THR A 34 -16.71 3.06 3.45
CA THR A 34 -15.90 2.36 4.45
C THR A 34 -15.22 1.13 3.84
N ASP A 35 -15.95 0.33 3.09
CA ASP A 35 -15.43 -0.88 2.44
C ASP A 35 -14.34 -0.55 1.39
N GLU A 36 -14.53 0.51 0.60
CA GLU A 36 -13.55 0.94 -0.42
C GLU A 36 -12.24 1.46 0.21
N ILE A 37 -12.33 2.23 1.30
CA ILE A 37 -11.14 2.68 2.06
C ILE A 37 -10.39 1.48 2.63
N GLU A 38 -11.12 0.54 3.24
CA GLU A 38 -10.50 -0.62 3.86
C GLU A 38 -9.83 -1.52 2.81
N ALA A 39 -10.48 -1.73 1.66
CA ALA A 39 -9.90 -2.45 0.54
C ALA A 39 -8.61 -1.77 0.02
N ARG A 40 -8.56 -0.43 -0.02
CA ARG A 40 -7.34 0.33 -0.36
C ARG A 40 -6.25 0.16 0.69
N ARG A 41 -6.61 0.27 1.97
CA ARG A 41 -5.71 0.08 3.10
C ARG A 41 -5.03 -1.28 3.03
N ILE A 42 -5.80 -2.35 2.86
CA ILE A 42 -5.28 -3.72 2.77
C ILE A 42 -4.29 -3.86 1.61
N ARG A 43 -4.59 -3.29 0.44
CA ARG A 43 -3.68 -3.32 -0.73
C ARG A 43 -2.37 -2.58 -0.46
N HIS A 44 -2.41 -1.42 0.18
CA HIS A 44 -1.19 -0.69 0.49
C HIS A 44 -0.37 -1.39 1.59
N GLN A 45 -1.04 -1.92 2.61
CA GLN A 45 -0.40 -2.67 3.68
C GLN A 45 0.28 -3.94 3.18
N SER A 46 -0.29 -4.65 2.19
CA SER A 46 0.34 -5.84 1.62
C SER A 46 1.63 -5.49 0.85
N VAL A 47 1.66 -4.35 0.16
CA VAL A 47 2.87 -3.88 -0.53
C VAL A 47 3.94 -3.46 0.48
N VAL A 48 3.56 -2.70 1.51
CA VAL A 48 4.47 -2.27 2.58
C VAL A 48 5.04 -3.47 3.34
N SER A 49 4.21 -4.47 3.64
CA SER A 49 4.64 -5.66 4.40
C SER A 49 5.68 -6.47 3.65
N VAL A 50 5.57 -6.62 2.33
CA VAL A 50 6.58 -7.29 1.50
C VAL A 50 7.93 -6.60 1.62
N TRP A 51 7.98 -5.26 1.48
CA TRP A 51 9.22 -4.52 1.61
C TRP A 51 9.82 -4.57 3.02
N ARG A 52 8.96 -4.58 4.04
CA ARG A 52 9.36 -4.76 5.44
C ARG A 52 9.99 -6.14 5.66
N SER A 53 9.35 -7.20 5.17
CA SER A 53 9.89 -8.56 5.25
C SER A 53 11.21 -8.71 4.50
N VAL A 54 11.36 -8.04 3.34
CA VAL A 54 12.64 -8.01 2.62
C VAL A 54 13.72 -7.29 3.43
N ALA A 55 13.40 -6.16 4.08
CA ALA A 55 14.33 -5.44 4.93
C ALA A 55 14.81 -6.28 6.12
N GLU A 56 13.90 -7.06 6.73
CA GLU A 56 14.20 -7.96 7.85
C GLU A 56 14.96 -9.22 7.42
N ALA A 57 14.68 -9.76 6.23
CA ALA A 57 15.33 -10.96 5.71
C ALA A 57 16.71 -10.70 5.09
N ALA A 58 16.98 -9.50 4.59
CA ALA A 58 18.23 -9.17 3.89
C ALA A 58 19.51 -9.36 4.75
N PRO A 59 19.57 -8.98 6.03
CA PRO A 59 20.70 -9.30 6.90
C PRO A 59 20.90 -10.80 7.12
N ALA A 60 19.81 -11.57 7.19
CA ALA A 60 19.89 -13.02 7.34
C ALA A 60 20.54 -13.69 6.11
N MET A 61 20.26 -13.20 4.90
CA MET A 61 20.98 -13.63 3.68
C MET A 61 22.47 -13.29 3.73
N GLY A 62 22.86 -12.16 4.35
CA GLY A 62 24.26 -11.81 4.58
C GLY A 62 24.98 -12.81 5.49
N MET A 63 24.30 -13.31 6.54
CA MET A 63 24.84 -14.35 7.42
C MET A 63 25.01 -15.70 6.70
N ILE A 64 24.19 -16.03 5.71
CA ILE A 64 24.41 -17.22 4.87
C ILE A 64 25.71 -17.06 4.06
N GLY A 65 26.00 -15.87 3.56
CA GLY A 65 27.24 -15.57 2.84
C GLY A 65 28.51 -15.75 3.67
N THR A 66 28.46 -15.49 4.98
CA THR A 66 29.62 -15.75 5.86
C THR A 66 29.89 -17.24 6.00
N ILE A 67 28.85 -18.08 6.06
CA ILE A 67 28.98 -19.54 6.08
C ILE A 67 29.67 -20.01 4.78
N PHE A 68 29.26 -19.50 3.61
CA PHE A 68 29.93 -19.82 2.35
C PHE A 68 31.41 -19.42 2.34
N GLY A 69 31.75 -18.22 2.83
CA GLY A 69 33.14 -17.78 2.91
C GLY A 69 34.00 -18.62 3.87
N LEU A 70 33.42 -19.08 4.98
CA LEU A 70 34.09 -20.01 5.91
C LEU A 70 34.34 -21.37 5.27
N VAL A 71 33.36 -21.92 4.54
CA VAL A 71 33.52 -23.19 3.80
C VAL A 71 34.65 -23.06 2.78
N GLN A 72 34.74 -21.94 2.07
CA GLN A 72 35.80 -21.71 1.08
C GLN A 72 37.19 -21.50 1.71
N MET A 73 37.26 -20.88 2.90
CA MET A 73 38.49 -20.81 3.68
C MET A 73 38.98 -22.21 4.09
N PHE A 74 38.09 -23.05 4.63
CA PHE A 74 38.47 -24.41 5.03
C PHE A 74 38.87 -25.29 3.85
N ALA A 75 38.25 -25.11 2.68
CA ALA A 75 38.60 -25.84 1.47
C ALA A 75 40.02 -25.53 0.93
N ASN A 76 40.62 -24.40 1.32
CA ASN A 76 41.94 -23.96 0.84
C ASN A 76 42.94 -23.73 1.99
N MET A 77 42.76 -24.43 3.12
CA MET A 77 43.60 -24.31 4.32
C MET A 77 45.09 -24.52 4.05
N ASP A 78 45.44 -25.32 3.04
CA ASP A 78 46.82 -25.69 2.74
C ASP A 78 47.65 -24.56 2.08
N ASP A 79 47.00 -23.51 1.56
CA ASP A 79 47.66 -22.36 0.93
C ASP A 79 47.17 -21.03 1.53
N PRO A 80 47.96 -20.39 2.42
CA PRO A 80 47.61 -19.12 3.06
C PRO A 80 47.28 -17.99 2.08
N SER A 81 47.84 -18.05 0.86
CA SER A 81 47.61 -17.06 -0.20
C SER A 81 46.14 -17.07 -0.67
N LYS A 82 45.45 -18.20 -0.53
CA LYS A 82 44.06 -18.41 -0.97
C LYS A 82 43.02 -18.15 0.11
N ILE A 83 43.44 -17.86 1.34
CA ILE A 83 42.55 -17.53 2.47
C ILE A 83 41.93 -16.14 2.30
N GLY A 84 42.73 -15.16 1.85
CA GLY A 84 42.29 -13.77 1.70
C GLY A 84 41.04 -13.58 0.83
N PRO A 85 40.96 -14.19 -0.37
CA PRO A 85 39.77 -14.12 -1.22
C PRO A 85 38.48 -14.67 -0.55
N GLY A 86 38.55 -15.78 0.19
CA GLY A 86 37.40 -16.36 0.87
C GLY A 86 36.84 -15.47 1.99
N MET A 87 37.74 -14.82 2.74
CA MET A 87 37.37 -13.85 3.76
C MET A 87 36.75 -12.58 3.17
N ALA A 88 37.29 -12.07 2.06
CA ALA A 88 36.76 -10.89 1.39
C ALA A 88 35.31 -11.08 0.93
N VAL A 89 34.98 -12.26 0.37
CA VAL A 89 33.61 -12.60 -0.04
C VAL A 89 32.66 -12.58 1.15
N ALA A 90 33.03 -13.19 2.29
CA ALA A 90 32.21 -13.23 3.51
C ALA A 90 31.85 -11.81 4.01
N MET A 91 32.84 -10.92 4.06
CA MET A 91 32.66 -9.54 4.51
C MET A 91 31.80 -8.73 3.54
N LEU A 92 32.03 -8.90 2.23
CA LEU A 92 31.23 -8.24 1.20
C LEU A 92 29.77 -8.69 1.25
N THR A 93 29.49 -9.99 1.39
CA THR A 93 28.10 -10.46 1.52
C THR A 93 27.39 -9.90 2.74
N THR A 94 28.11 -9.72 3.86
CA THR A 94 27.55 -9.09 5.07
C THR A 94 27.22 -7.61 4.82
N LEU A 95 28.15 -6.89 4.18
CA LEU A 95 27.95 -5.49 3.81
C LEU A 95 26.75 -5.34 2.87
N TYR A 96 26.66 -6.17 1.82
CA TYR A 96 25.55 -6.12 0.86
C TYR A 96 24.20 -6.44 1.52
N GLY A 97 24.15 -7.42 2.43
CA GLY A 97 22.91 -7.75 3.16
C GLY A 97 22.40 -6.58 3.99
N VAL A 98 23.28 -5.92 4.74
CA VAL A 98 22.92 -4.75 5.57
C VAL A 98 22.56 -3.52 4.72
N VAL A 99 23.31 -3.27 3.64
CA VAL A 99 23.05 -2.14 2.73
C VAL A 99 21.70 -2.30 2.03
N LEU A 100 21.40 -3.50 1.53
CA LEU A 100 20.11 -3.77 0.87
C LEU A 100 18.94 -3.72 1.86
N GLY A 101 19.10 -4.29 3.06
CA GLY A 101 18.06 -4.29 4.09
C GLY A 101 17.82 -2.92 4.69
N SER A 102 18.74 -2.47 5.54
CA SER A 102 18.59 -1.23 6.31
C SER A 102 18.83 0.02 5.48
N GLY A 103 19.66 -0.06 4.44
CA GLY A 103 20.01 1.11 3.62
C GLY A 103 19.00 1.42 2.51
N ILE A 104 18.30 0.42 1.97
CA ILE A 104 17.43 0.59 0.80
C ILE A 104 16.00 0.11 1.10
N ALA A 105 15.81 -1.15 1.51
CA ALA A 105 14.47 -1.69 1.70
C ALA A 105 13.70 -1.02 2.86
N ALA A 106 14.38 -0.71 3.97
CA ALA A 106 13.79 -0.02 5.12
C ALA A 106 13.30 1.42 4.81
N PRO A 107 14.08 2.31 4.16
CA PRO A 107 13.55 3.62 3.79
C PRO A 107 12.46 3.55 2.72
N ILE A 108 12.49 2.53 1.84
CA ILE A 108 11.42 2.31 0.85
C ILE A 108 10.12 1.91 1.55
N SER A 109 10.15 0.95 2.48
CA SER A 109 8.95 0.52 3.21
C SER A 109 8.38 1.67 4.04
N GLY A 110 9.20 2.40 4.78
CA GLY A 110 8.76 3.57 5.55
C GLY A 110 8.18 4.68 4.69
N ARG A 111 8.74 4.91 3.49
CA ARG A 111 8.18 5.90 2.55
C ARG A 111 6.84 5.47 1.98
N LEU A 112 6.67 4.20 1.65
CA LEU A 112 5.39 3.65 1.17
C LEU A 112 4.32 3.72 2.26
N GLU A 113 4.68 3.45 3.51
CA GLU A 113 3.80 3.56 4.68
C GLU A 113 3.33 5.02 4.86
N ALA A 114 4.25 5.99 4.88
CA ALA A 114 3.92 7.40 4.99
C ALA A 114 3.02 7.92 3.84
N LEU A 115 3.26 7.45 2.61
CA LEU A 115 2.41 7.80 1.47
C LEU A 115 1.02 7.18 1.60
N SER A 116 0.93 5.92 2.01
CA SER A 116 -0.35 5.24 2.24
C SER A 116 -1.17 5.93 3.33
N GLU A 117 -0.53 6.30 4.45
CA GLU A 117 -1.21 7.03 5.53
C GLU A 117 -1.73 8.39 5.07
N ALA A 118 -0.91 9.16 4.34
CA ALA A 118 -1.32 10.44 3.80
C ALA A 118 -2.50 10.32 2.81
N GLU A 119 -2.50 9.28 1.97
CA GLU A 119 -3.58 9.02 1.03
C GLU A 119 -4.88 8.60 1.74
N LEU A 120 -4.80 7.66 2.69
CA LEU A 120 -5.97 7.21 3.46
C LEU A 120 -6.56 8.35 4.30
N ALA A 121 -5.71 9.19 4.90
CA ALA A 121 -6.15 10.36 5.67
C ALA A 121 -6.92 11.35 4.78
N TRP A 122 -6.39 11.65 3.58
CA TRP A 122 -7.08 12.52 2.63
C TRP A 122 -8.40 11.92 2.13
N GLN A 123 -8.43 10.62 1.80
CA GLN A 123 -9.65 9.94 1.36
C GLN A 123 -10.73 9.94 2.45
N THR A 124 -10.35 9.66 3.70
CA THR A 124 -11.26 9.68 4.85
C THR A 124 -11.86 11.08 5.06
N ALA A 125 -11.03 12.12 4.96
CA ALA A 125 -11.50 13.50 5.07
C ALA A 125 -12.47 13.87 3.94
N ALA A 126 -12.18 13.46 2.69
CA ALA A 126 -13.04 13.70 1.55
C ALA A 126 -14.39 12.98 1.67
N TYR A 127 -14.40 11.71 2.10
CA TYR A 127 -15.63 10.95 2.32
C TYR A 127 -16.51 11.56 3.40
N LYS A 128 -15.92 12.05 4.49
CA LYS A 128 -16.67 12.69 5.56
C LYS A 128 -17.45 13.92 5.07
N GLN A 129 -16.88 14.68 4.14
CA GLN A 129 -17.57 15.80 3.50
C GLN A 129 -18.70 15.34 2.60
N LEU A 130 -18.46 14.29 1.80
CA LEU A 130 -19.49 13.69 0.93
C LEU A 130 -20.63 13.05 1.72
N GLU A 131 -20.35 12.46 2.88
CA GLU A 131 -21.35 11.92 3.79
C GLU A 131 -22.28 13.03 4.33
N LEU A 132 -21.72 14.18 4.72
CA LEU A 132 -22.54 15.32 5.16
C LEU A 132 -23.47 15.80 4.05
N LEU A 133 -22.95 15.90 2.82
CA LEU A 133 -23.76 16.24 1.65
C LEU A 133 -24.81 15.16 1.34
N ALA A 134 -24.45 13.88 1.46
CA ALA A 134 -25.36 12.76 1.24
C ALA A 134 -26.52 12.78 2.23
N ARG A 135 -26.25 13.05 3.51
CA ARG A 135 -27.29 13.17 4.54
C ARG A 135 -28.22 14.34 4.24
N ASP A 136 -27.66 15.50 3.90
CA ASP A 136 -28.45 16.69 3.59
C ASP A 136 -29.35 16.47 2.36
N GLU A 137 -28.85 15.83 1.30
CA GLU A 137 -29.61 15.60 0.06
C GLU A 137 -30.55 14.39 0.13
N LEU A 138 -30.10 13.22 0.61
CA LEU A 138 -30.91 11.99 0.59
C LEU A 138 -31.94 11.94 1.72
N ASP A 139 -31.67 12.52 2.89
CA ASP A 139 -32.59 12.45 4.02
C ASP A 139 -33.61 13.62 4.00
N SER A 140 -33.35 14.69 3.24
CA SER A 140 -34.30 15.81 3.07
C SER A 140 -35.33 15.58 1.95
N LEU A 141 -35.05 14.70 0.99
CA LEU A 141 -35.93 14.43 -0.13
C LEU A 141 -37.01 13.37 0.21
N PRO A 142 -38.27 13.56 -0.21
CA PRO A 142 -39.29 12.52 -0.09
C PRO A 142 -38.86 11.26 -0.86
N PRO A 143 -39.27 10.04 -0.43
CA PRO A 143 -38.84 8.80 -1.07
C PRO A 143 -39.12 8.87 -2.58
N ARG A 144 -38.12 8.59 -3.43
CA ARG A 144 -38.26 8.49 -4.90
C ARG A 144 -39.21 7.35 -5.26
N ASN A 145 -40.50 7.58 -5.07
CA ASN A 145 -41.57 6.78 -5.64
C ASN A 145 -42.50 7.71 -6.41
N SER A 146 -42.21 7.85 -7.69
CA SER A 146 -43.21 8.14 -8.71
C SER A 146 -42.69 7.51 -10.00
N ARG A 147 -43.05 6.24 -10.21
CA ARG A 147 -43.14 5.76 -11.60
C ARG A 147 -44.04 6.78 -12.31
N PRO A 148 -43.63 7.41 -13.41
CA PRO A 148 -44.53 8.27 -14.15
C PRO A 148 -45.74 7.40 -14.49
N ALA A 149 -46.93 7.82 -14.05
CA ALA A 149 -48.16 7.12 -14.35
C ALA A 149 -48.26 7.07 -15.87
N LEU A 150 -47.97 5.89 -16.45
CA LEU A 150 -48.11 5.66 -17.88
C LEU A 150 -49.59 5.85 -18.18
N ARG A 151 -49.90 6.98 -18.79
CA ARG A 151 -51.23 7.30 -19.27
C ARG A 151 -51.51 6.28 -20.37
N THR A 152 -52.23 5.22 -20.03
CA THR A 152 -52.78 4.29 -21.02
C THR A 152 -53.76 5.10 -21.86
N VAL A 153 -53.37 5.38 -23.10
CA VAL A 153 -54.23 5.98 -24.12
C VAL A 153 -55.27 4.91 -24.51
N PRO A 154 -56.55 5.27 -24.63
CA PRO A 154 -57.65 4.33 -24.92
C PRO A 154 -57.55 3.67 -26.29
#